data_AF-A0A945BJA6-F1
#
_entry.id   AF-A0A945BJA6-F1
#
_cell.length_a   1.000
_cell.length_b   1.000
_cell.length_c   1.000
_cell.angle_alpha   90.00
_cell.angle_beta   90.00
_cell.angle_gamma   90.00
#
_symmetry.space_group_name_H-M   'P 1'
#
loop_
_entity.id
_entity.type
_entity.pdbx_description
1 polymer ?
#
loop_
_entity_poly.entity_id
_entity_poly.type
_entity_poly.pdbx_seq_one_letter_code
_entity_poly.pdbx_strand_id
1 'polypeptide(L)' 'MKTAIIGGGAAAFFTAINTKEHFPNSDVVLFEKTSKLLSKVLVSGGGRCNVTNSQTSISSFSKAYP' A
#
# COMPACT_ATOMS: atom_id res chain seq x y z
N MET A 1 -5.60 -2.28 21.46
CA MET A 1 -6.46 -1.66 20.43
C MET A 1 -6.74 -2.71 19.36
N LYS A 2 -7.96 -2.76 18.82
CA LYS A 2 -8.29 -3.63 17.68
C LYS A 2 -8.45 -2.77 16.42
N THR A 3 -7.79 -3.14 15.34
CA THR A 3 -7.76 -2.39 14.08
C THR A 3 -8.19 -3.30 12.94
N ALA A 4 -9.30 -2.95 12.28
CA ALA A 4 -9.75 -3.59 11.06
C ALA A 4 -9.33 -2.76 9.85
N ILE A 5 -8.68 -3.39 8.87
CA ILE A 5 -8.25 -2.76 7.62
C ILE A 5 -9.04 -3.38 6.47
N ILE A 6 -9.68 -2.56 5.65
CA ILE A 6 -10.53 -3.00 4.54
C ILE A 6 -9.81 -2.78 3.21
N GLY A 7 -9.61 -3.87 2.47
CA GLY A 7 -8.85 -3.94 1.23
C GLY A 7 -7.47 -4.58 1.42
N GLY A 8 -7.04 -5.37 0.44
CA GLY A 8 -5.74 -6.07 0.42
C GLY A 8 -4.72 -5.47 -0.54
N GLY A 9 -4.78 -4.15 -0.77
CA GLY A 9 -3.85 -3.40 -1.64
C GLY A 9 -2.62 -2.88 -0.90
N ALA A 10 -1.72 -2.18 -1.62
CA ALA A 10 -0.48 -1.65 -1.05
C ALA A 10 -0.71 -0.83 0.23
N ALA A 11 -1.66 0.11 0.20
CA ALA A 11 -1.97 0.97 1.34
C ALA A 11 -2.33 0.18 2.61
N ALA A 12 -3.09 -0.91 2.47
CA ALA A 12 -3.51 -1.73 3.59
C ALA A 12 -2.35 -2.43 4.29
N PHE A 13 -1.38 -2.94 3.53
CA PHE A 13 -0.17 -3.54 4.08
C PHE A 13 0.72 -2.49 4.74
N PHE A 14 0.90 -1.32 4.12
CA PHE A 14 1.61 -0.21 4.75
C PHE A 14 0.96 0.20 6.09
N THR A 15 -0.36 0.31 6.14
CA THR A 15 -1.10 0.61 7.38
C THR A 15 -0.95 -0.49 8.42
N ALA A 16 -1.06 -1.77 8.04
CA ALA A 16 -0.95 -2.89 8.97
C ALA A 16 0.44 -2.93 9.63
N ILE A 17 1.50 -2.79 8.82
CA ILE A 17 2.89 -2.75 9.28
C ILE A 17 3.09 -1.55 10.21
N ASN A 18 2.76 -0.34 9.77
CA ASN A 18 2.92 0.87 10.59
C ASN A 18 2.15 0.78 11.91
N THR A 19 0.94 0.20 11.89
CA THR A 19 0.14 0.01 13.11
C THR A 19 0.86 -0.91 14.10
N LYS A 20 1.46 -2.01 13.64
CA LYS A 20 2.23 -2.91 14.50
C LYS A 20 3.56 -2.32 14.96
N GLU A 21 4.21 -1.49 14.14
CA GLU A 21 5.45 -0.81 14.53
C GLU A 21 5.22 0.22 15.64
N HIS A 22 4.17 1.03 15.53
CA HIS A 22 3.86 2.10 16.50
C HIS A 22 3.02 1.61 17.69
N PHE A 23 2.24 0.54 17.50
CA PHE A 23 1.39 -0.05 18.53
C PHE A 23 1.56 -1.59 18.52
N PRO A 24 2.68 -2.12 19.08
CA PRO A 24 3.00 -3.56 19.00
C PRO A 24 1.91 -4.48 19.55
N ASN A 25 1.21 -4.02 20.59
CA ASN A 25 0.13 -4.76 21.26
C ASN A 25 -1.24 -4.57 20.58
N SER A 26 -1.31 -3.87 19.45
CA SER A 26 -2.55 -3.77 18.66
C SER A 26 -2.87 -5.13 18.04
N ASP A 27 -4.16 -5.48 17.97
CA ASP A 27 -4.66 -6.61 17.21
C ASP A 27 -5.12 -6.09 15.85
N VAL A 28 -4.51 -6.56 14.76
CA VAL A 28 -4.70 -6.02 13.41
C VAL A 28 -5.23 -7.13 12.51
N VAL A 29 -6.40 -6.90 11.92
CA VAL A 29 -7.03 -7.82 10.98
C VAL A 29 -7.27 -7.11 9.65
N LEU A 30 -6.83 -7.72 8.56
CA LEU A 30 -7.04 -7.23 7.20
C LEU A 30 -8.11 -8.08 6.51
N PHE A 31 -9.05 -7.41 5.84
CA PHE A 31 -10.09 -8.03 5.05
C PHE A 31 -9.92 -7.68 3.58
N GLU A 32 -9.88 -8.69 2.71
CA GLU A 32 -9.88 -8.52 1.26
C GLU A 32 -11.03 -9.34 0.67
N LYS A 33 -11.78 -8.75 -0.28
CA LYS A 33 -12.94 -9.39 -0.89
C LYS A 33 -12.56 -10.65 -1.67
N THR A 34 -11.37 -10.64 -2.28
CA THR A 34 -10.88 -11.73 -3.10
C THR A 34 -9.86 -12.59 -2.36
N SER A 35 -9.52 -13.76 -2.92
CA SER A 35 -8.37 -14.54 -2.46
C SER A 35 -7.01 -13.99 -2.95
N LYS A 36 -7.00 -12.83 -3.62
CA LYS A 36 -5.82 -12.29 -4.31
C LYS A 36 -5.38 -10.95 -3.73
N LEU A 37 -4.53 -11.02 -2.71
CA LEU A 37 -3.86 -9.86 -2.13
C LEU A 37 -2.92 -9.20 -3.16
N LEU A 38 -2.76 -7.89 -3.08
CA LEU A 38 -1.81 -7.11 -3.88
C LEU A 38 -1.97 -7.28 -5.41
N SER A 39 -3.13 -7.73 -5.90
CA SER A 39 -3.37 -8.01 -7.32
C SER A 39 -3.02 -6.86 -8.25
N LYS A 40 -3.36 -5.61 -7.87
CA LYS A 40 -2.99 -4.42 -8.65
C LYS A 40 -1.50 -4.10 -8.59
N VAL A 41 -0.84 -4.39 -7.47
CA VAL A 41 0.62 -4.17 -7.31
C VAL A 41 1.37 -5.15 -8.22
N LEU A 42 0.95 -6.43 -8.22
CA LEU A 42 1.53 -7.48 -9.05
C LEU A 42 1.58 -7.10 -10.54
N VAL A 43 0.50 -6.49 -11.07
CA VAL A 43 0.42 -6.11 -12.49
C VAL A 43 0.91 -4.68 -12.76
N SER A 44 1.24 -3.89 -11.73
CA SER A 44 1.65 -2.50 -11.90
C SER A 44 3.00 -2.36 -12.62
N GLY A 45 3.20 -1.26 -13.36
CA GLY A 45 4.42 -1.04 -14.15
C GLY A 45 4.67 -2.14 -15.21
N GLY A 46 3.61 -2.78 -15.72
CA GLY A 46 3.73 -3.90 -16.66
C GLY A 46 4.30 -5.16 -16.01
N GLY A 47 3.94 -5.43 -14.75
CA GLY A 47 4.43 -6.60 -13.99
C GLY A 47 5.76 -6.39 -13.25
N ARG A 48 6.34 -5.18 -13.32
CA ARG A 48 7.63 -4.85 -12.71
C ARG A 48 7.50 -4.20 -11.34
N CYS A 49 6.29 -3.83 -10.94
CA CYS A 49 6.02 -3.08 -9.72
C CYS A 49 6.75 -1.72 -9.72
N ASN A 50 6.24 -0.73 -10.44
CA ASN A 50 6.80 0.63 -10.37
C ASN A 50 6.42 1.27 -9.01
N VAL A 51 7.20 0.96 -7.97
CA VAL A 51 6.85 1.17 -6.56
C VAL A 51 6.71 2.65 -6.18
N THR A 52 7.60 3.50 -6.70
CA THR A 52 7.69 4.91 -6.29
C THR A 52 8.39 5.74 -7.36
N ASN A 53 8.48 7.05 -7.13
CA ASN A 53 9.22 7.98 -7.95
C ASN A 53 10.22 8.78 -7.09
N SER A 54 11.37 9.14 -7.65
CA SER A 54 12.45 9.86 -6.95
C SER A 54 12.33 11.39 -7.02
N GLN A 55 11.41 11.93 -7.82
CA GLN A 55 11.18 13.36 -7.92
C GLN A 55 10.49 13.88 -6.65
N THR A 56 11.18 14.77 -5.94
CA THR A 56 10.68 15.37 -4.69
C THR A 56 9.83 16.60 -4.93
N SER A 57 10.01 17.29 -6.06
CA SER A 57 9.19 18.44 -6.43
C SER A 57 7.89 18.00 -7.09
N ILE A 58 6.76 18.32 -6.46
CA ILE A 58 5.41 18.06 -7.00
C ILE A 58 5.24 18.72 -8.37
N SER A 59 5.76 19.95 -8.54
CA SER A 59 5.63 20.69 -9.80
C SER A 59 6.43 20.05 -10.93
N SER A 60 7.61 19.50 -10.63
CA SER A 60 8.43 18.78 -11.62
C SER A 60 7.86 17.40 -11.93
N PHE A 61 7.31 16.70 -10.93
CA PHE A 61 6.68 15.39 -11.10
C PHE A 61 5.44 15.48 -11.99
N SER A 62 4.57 16.46 -11.73
CA SER A 62 3.33 16.68 -12.49
C SER A 62 3.56 16.87 -13.99
N LYS A 63 4.69 17.48 -14.39
CA LYS A 63 5.05 17.67 -15.81
C LYS A 63 5.45 16.39 -16.56
N ALA A 64 5.86 15.35 -15.83
CA ALA A 64 6.32 14.08 -16.38
C ALA A 64 5.34 12.92 -16.11
N TYR A 65 4.23 13.20 -15.44
CA TYR A 65 3.18 12.23 -15.21
C TYR A 65 2.37 12.06 -16.51
N PRO A 66 2.22 10.82 -17.02
CA PRO A 66 1.48 10.56 -18.25
C PRO A 66 -0.01 10.87 -18.15
#